data_AF-A0A935R3P7-F1
#
_entry.id   AF-A0A935R3P7-F1
#
_cell.length_a   1.000
_cell.length_b   1.000
_cell.length_c   1.000
_cell.angle_alpha   90.00
_cell.angle_beta   90.00
_cell.angle_gamma   90.00
#
_symmetry.space_group_name_H-M   'P 1'
#
loop_
_entity.id
_entity.type
_entity.pdbx_description
1 polymer ?
#
loop_
_entity_poly.entity_id
_entity_poly.type
_entity_poly.pdbx_seq_one_letter_code
_entity_poly.pdbx_strand_id
1 'polypeptide(L)'
;MPPNLDTPEGTIWRVDLPRDGSPVFSESVVYGEVPEGMVQIFPETGAPAELVPGKEYYLYVTADILYPISRCVFVAGERERGGGCRRVCSSRSPGRWTSSASTCPCAS
;
A
#
# COMPACT_ATOMS: atom_id res chain seq x y z
N MET A 1 -17.99 16.43 -5.44
CA MET A 1 -16.64 15.85 -5.55
C MET A 1 -15.66 16.90 -5.07
N PRO A 2 -14.94 16.73 -3.95
CA PRO A 2 -13.94 17.70 -3.55
C PRO A 2 -12.71 17.59 -4.48
N PRO A 3 -12.03 18.71 -4.78
CA PRO A 3 -11.21 18.88 -5.99
C PRO A 3 -9.78 18.34 -5.95
N ASN A 4 -9.32 17.70 -4.87
CA ASN A 4 -7.93 17.23 -4.79
C ASN A 4 -7.79 15.78 -5.29
N LEU A 5 -7.75 15.66 -6.62
CA LEU A 5 -7.53 14.46 -7.40
C LEU A 5 -6.03 14.17 -7.63
N ASP A 6 -5.17 14.75 -6.79
CA ASP A 6 -3.73 14.73 -7.00
C ASP A 6 -3.16 13.35 -6.69
N THR A 7 -3.02 12.53 -7.73
CA THR A 7 -2.12 11.38 -7.72
C THR A 7 -0.70 11.93 -7.49
N PRO A 8 -0.05 11.63 -6.37
CA PRO A 8 1.26 12.21 -6.04
C PRO A 8 2.30 11.96 -7.14
N GLU A 9 3.21 12.90 -7.34
CA GLU A 9 4.34 12.71 -8.25
C GLU A 9 5.14 11.45 -7.87
N GLY A 10 5.47 10.64 -8.88
CA GLY A 10 6.16 9.37 -8.68
C GLY A 10 5.23 8.20 -8.31
N THR A 11 3.91 8.40 -8.26
CA THR A 11 2.97 7.28 -8.19
C THR A 11 3.12 6.40 -9.42
N ILE A 12 3.38 5.12 -9.21
CA ILE A 12 3.48 4.12 -10.29
C ILE A 12 2.25 3.22 -10.37
N TRP A 13 1.47 3.14 -9.28
CA TRP A 13 0.24 2.37 -9.22
C TRP A 13 -0.69 2.93 -8.14
N ARG A 14 -1.99 3.02 -8.45
CA ARG A 14 -3.04 3.43 -7.50
C ARG A 14 -4.34 2.70 -7.82
N VAL A 15 -4.95 2.13 -6.79
CA VAL A 15 -6.31 1.59 -6.81
C VAL A 15 -7.13 2.26 -5.72
N ASP A 16 -8.38 2.57 -6.03
CA ASP A 16 -9.33 3.17 -5.10
C ASP A 16 -10.52 2.23 -4.88
N LEU A 17 -11.04 2.22 -3.65
CA LEU A 17 -12.31 1.59 -3.32
C LEU A 17 -13.43 2.60 -3.59
N PRO A 18 -14.47 2.26 -4.38
CA PRO A 18 -15.67 3.07 -4.50
C PRO A 18 -16.29 3.35 -3.13
N ARG A 19 -17.00 4.47 -3.00
CA ARG A 19 -17.55 4.93 -1.73
C ARG A 19 -18.54 3.94 -1.09
N ASP A 20 -19.24 3.19 -1.92
CA ASP A 20 -20.19 2.13 -1.56
C ASP A 20 -19.57 0.72 -1.63
N GLY A 21 -18.27 0.63 -1.86
CA GLY A 21 -17.54 -0.63 -1.93
C GLY A 21 -17.33 -1.28 -0.56
N SER A 22 -17.15 -2.60 -0.57
CA SER A 22 -16.84 -3.38 0.63
C SER A 22 -15.39 -3.16 1.07
N PRO A 23 -15.11 -3.04 2.38
CA PRO A 23 -13.74 -2.92 2.88
C PRO A 23 -12.86 -4.08 2.42
N VAL A 24 -11.62 -3.75 2.04
CA VAL A 24 -10.61 -4.72 1.61
C VAL A 24 -9.72 -5.08 2.79
N PHE A 25 -9.52 -6.37 3.04
CA PHE A 25 -8.67 -6.82 4.13
C PHE A 25 -7.20 -6.54 3.83
N SER A 26 -6.42 -6.24 4.87
CA SER A 26 -4.97 -6.23 4.78
C SER A 26 -4.46 -7.55 4.15
N GLU A 27 -3.36 -7.47 3.41
CA GLU A 27 -2.70 -8.63 2.77
C GLU A 27 -3.44 -9.22 1.55
N SER A 28 -4.62 -8.73 1.19
CA SER A 28 -5.35 -9.17 -0.02
C SER A 28 -5.02 -8.40 -1.29
N VAL A 29 -4.17 -7.36 -1.20
CA VAL A 29 -3.79 -6.51 -2.33
C VAL A 29 -2.45 -6.95 -2.89
N VAL A 30 -2.44 -7.37 -4.14
CA VAL A 30 -1.24 -7.73 -4.90
C VAL A 30 -0.90 -6.60 -5.88
N TYR A 31 0.37 -6.21 -5.95
CA TYR A 31 0.80 -5.13 -6.83
C TYR A 31 0.51 -5.46 -8.30
N GLY A 32 -0.20 -4.55 -8.98
CA GLY A 32 -0.58 -4.70 -10.39
C GLY A 32 -1.87 -5.48 -10.64
N GLU A 33 -2.49 -6.01 -9.59
CA GLU A 33 -3.81 -6.65 -9.66
C GLU A 33 -4.86 -5.74 -9.06
N VAL A 34 -5.96 -5.51 -9.78
CA VAL A 34 -7.09 -4.74 -9.26
C VAL A 34 -7.99 -5.67 -8.47
N PRO A 35 -8.10 -5.51 -7.13
CA PRO A 35 -8.97 -6.36 -6.33
C PRO A 35 -10.44 -6.22 -6.75
N GLU A 36 -11.25 -7.24 -6.47
CA GLU A 36 -12.67 -7.22 -6.78
C GLU A 36 -13.37 -6.01 -6.11
N GLY A 37 -14.15 -5.28 -6.90
CA GLY A 37 -14.87 -4.09 -6.44
C GLY A 37 -14.02 -2.82 -6.32
N MET A 38 -12.70 -2.88 -6.58
CA MET A 38 -11.85 -1.70 -6.68
C MET A 38 -11.71 -1.22 -8.13
N VAL A 39 -11.19 -0.01 -8.29
CA VAL A 39 -10.90 0.59 -9.59
C VAL A 39 -9.46 1.07 -9.64
N GLN A 40 -8.75 0.76 -10.72
CA GLN A 40 -7.43 1.34 -10.96
C GLN A 40 -7.59 2.79 -11.39
N ILE A 41 -6.91 3.68 -10.66
CA ILE A 41 -6.84 5.11 -10.96
C ILE A 41 -5.55 5.44 -11.72
N PHE A 42 -4.46 4.74 -11.41
CA PHE A 42 -3.19 4.93 -12.11
C PHE A 42 -2.44 3.60 -12.31
N PRO A 43 -1.90 3.33 -13.51
CA PRO A 43 -2.19 4.06 -14.75
C PRO A 43 -3.68 3.97 -15.14
N GLU A 44 -4.23 4.95 -15.85
CA GLU A 44 -5.66 4.93 -16.23
C GLU A 44 -6.02 3.71 -17.07
N THR A 45 -5.06 3.21 -17.86
CA THR A 45 -5.19 2.01 -18.69
C THR A 45 -3.92 1.18 -18.65
N GLY A 46 -4.08 -0.14 -18.75
CA GLY A 46 -2.96 -1.08 -18.79
C GLY A 46 -2.42 -1.44 -17.41
N ALA A 47 -1.32 -2.20 -17.40
CA ALA A 47 -0.64 -2.60 -16.17
C ALA A 47 0.29 -1.48 -15.68
N PRO A 48 0.52 -1.35 -14.35
CA PRO A 48 1.54 -0.45 -13.84
C PRO A 48 2.94 -0.90 -14.24
N ALA A 49 3.91 0.00 -14.11
CA ALA A 49 5.31 -0.33 -14.33
C ALA A 49 5.77 -1.43 -13.35
N GLU A 50 6.62 -2.35 -13.82
CA GLU A 50 7.16 -3.41 -12.98
C GLU A 50 8.04 -2.85 -11.85
N LEU A 51 7.98 -3.51 -10.70
CA LEU A 51 8.86 -3.19 -9.58
C LEU A 51 10.27 -3.70 -9.87
N VAL A 52 11.25 -2.80 -9.83
CA VAL A 52 12.67 -3.13 -9.95
C VAL A 52 13.16 -3.83 -8.68
N PRO A 53 13.68 -5.08 -8.75
CA PRO A 53 14.22 -5.79 -7.59
C PRO A 53 15.33 -5.01 -6.88
N GLY A 54 15.36 -5.06 -5.55
CA GLY A 54 16.32 -4.34 -4.70
C GLY A 54 16.02 -2.84 -4.51
N LYS A 55 15.00 -2.29 -5.19
CA LYS A 55 14.58 -0.90 -5.02
C LYS A 55 13.55 -0.77 -3.89
N GLU A 56 13.68 0.30 -3.11
CA GLU A 56 12.71 0.68 -2.07
C GLU A 56 11.51 1.41 -2.67
N TYR A 57 10.32 1.07 -2.17
CA TYR A 57 9.05 1.67 -2.54
C TYR A 57 8.23 2.01 -1.30
N TYR A 58 7.39 3.03 -1.42
CA TYR A 58 6.39 3.35 -0.41
C TYR A 58 5.04 2.72 -0.75
N LEU A 59 4.42 2.06 0.22
CA LEU A 59 2.99 1.76 0.22
C LEU A 59 2.28 2.80 1.07
N TYR A 60 1.33 3.51 0.45
CA TYR A 60 0.42 4.43 1.13
C TYR A 60 -1.00 3.87 1.09
N VAL A 61 -1.64 3.79 2.25
CA VAL A 61 -3.07 3.50 2.38
C VAL A 61 -3.72 4.71 3.03
N THR A 62 -4.75 5.27 2.39
CA THR A 62 -5.44 6.46 2.89
C THR A 62 -6.92 6.18 3.10
N ALA A 63 -7.50 6.76 4.15
CA ALA A 63 -8.94 6.92 4.28
C ALA A 63 -9.32 8.31 3.75
N ASP A 64 -10.34 8.34 2.89
CA ASP A 64 -10.90 9.58 2.33
C ASP A 64 -9.87 10.50 1.66
N ILE A 65 -8.81 9.93 1.05
CA ILE A 65 -7.72 10.62 0.32
C ILE A 65 -6.84 11.52 1.22
N LEU A 66 -7.32 11.93 2.40
CA LEU A 66 -6.69 12.94 3.25
C LEU A 66 -5.92 12.35 4.44
N TYR A 67 -6.35 11.20 4.97
CA TYR A 67 -5.77 10.63 6.19
C TYR A 67 -4.98 9.35 5.90
N PRO A 68 -3.65 9.35 6.02
CA PRO A 68 -2.86 8.13 5.84
C PRO A 68 -3.14 7.15 6.99
N ILE A 69 -3.77 6.02 6.67
CA ILE A 69 -3.93 4.88 7.57
C ILE A 69 -2.60 4.15 7.72
N SER A 70 -1.84 4.04 6.63
CA SER A 70 -0.54 3.34 6.64
C SER A 70 0.44 3.97 5.66
N ARG A 71 1.70 4.03 6.11
CA ARG A 71 2.88 4.36 5.30
C ARG A 71 3.97 3.35 5.62
N CYS A 72 4.29 2.50 4.67
CA CYS A 72 5.31 1.47 4.83
C CYS A 72 6.33 1.55 3.70
N VAL A 73 7.58 1.20 4.00
CA VAL A 73 8.67 1.07 3.02
C VAL A 73 8.93 -0.41 2.81
N PHE A 74 9.00 -0.86 1.55
CA PHE A 74 9.36 -2.23 1.21
C PHE A 74 10.38 -2.27 0.07
N VAL A 75 11.19 -3.33 0.03
CA VAL A 75 12.14 -3.60 -1.07
C VAL A 75 11.51 -4.61 -2.03
N ALA A 76 11.47 -4.31 -3.32
CA ALA A 76 10.93 -5.24 -4.29
C ALA A 76 11.87 -6.45 -4.50
N GLY A 77 11.30 -7.64 -4.70
CA GLY A 77 12.08 -8.85 -5.02
C GLY A 77 12.85 -9.47 -3.84
N GLU A 78 12.97 -8.79 -2.69
CA GLU A 78 13.48 -9.41 -1.47
C GLU A 78 12.39 -10.23 -0.80
N ARG A 79 12.29 -11.50 -1.18
CA ARG A 79 11.59 -12.50 -0.36
C ARG A 79 12.50 -12.86 0.79
N GLU A 80 12.47 -12.11 1.89
CA GLU A 80 13.16 -12.52 3.11
C GLU A 80 12.71 -13.94 3.47
N ARG A 81 13.65 -14.80 3.92
CA ARG A 81 13.34 -16.10 4.53
C ARG A 81 12.46 -15.85 5.75
N GLY A 82 11.15 -15.78 5.54
CA GLY A 82 10.17 -15.21 6.46
C GLY A 82 9.67 -13.86 5.94
N GLY A 83 8.64 -13.90 5.08
CA GLY A 83 8.13 -12.73 4.36
C GLY A 83 7.73 -11.58 5.28
N GLY A 84 8.57 -10.55 5.38
CA GLY A 84 8.34 -9.38 6.18
C GLY A 84 8.74 -8.13 5.43
N CYS A 85 7.81 -7.19 5.29
CA CYS A 85 8.11 -5.78 5.05
C CYS A 85 9.15 -5.34 6.11
N ARG A 86 10.32 -4.83 5.70
CA ARG A 86 11.34 -4.31 6.62
C ARG A 86 10.79 -3.03 7.26
N ARG A 87 10.05 -3.19 8.37
CA ARG A 87 9.20 -2.14 8.95
C ARG A 87 10.03 -1.01 9.54
N VAL A 88 9.94 0.14 8.90
CA VAL A 88 9.77 1.43 9.59
C VAL A 88 8.35 1.94 9.29
N CYS A 89 7.32 1.16 9.64
CA CYS A 89 5.94 1.68 9.60
C CYS A 89 5.71 2.46 10.90
N SER A 90 5.76 3.80 10.84
CA SER A 90 5.50 4.66 11.99
C SER A 90 3.99 4.84 12.17
N SER A 91 3.34 4.01 13.00
CA SER A 91 1.97 4.27 13.47
C SER A 91 2.03 5.23 14.66
N ARG A 92 1.35 6.38 14.58
CA ARG A 92 1.24 7.35 15.69
C ARG A 92 0.12 6.91 16.63
N SER A 93 0.45 6.15 17.67
CA SER A 93 -0.42 5.94 18.85
C SER A 93 0.24 6.57 20.08
N PRO A 94 -0.48 7.41 20.87
CA PRO A 94 0.09 8.00 22.06
C PRO A 94 0.06 6.97 23.20
N GLY A 95 1.25 6.50 23.60
CA GLY A 95 1.45 5.75 24.83
C GLY A 95 1.88 4.30 24.60
N ARG A 96 3.08 4.00 25.14
CA ARG A 96 3.68 2.67 25.35
C ARG A 96 4.45 2.10 24.15
N TRP A 97 5.76 2.32 24.21
CA TRP A 97 6.76 1.60 23.43
C TRP A 97 6.92 0.19 24.00
N THR A 98 6.46 -0.82 23.26
CA THR A 98 7.02 -2.16 23.32
C THR A 98 7.35 -2.53 21.89
N SER A 99 8.64 -2.65 21.58
CA SER A 99 9.14 -3.29 20.37
C SER A 99 8.76 -4.77 20.43
N SER A 100 7.51 -5.10 20.10
CA SER A 100 7.11 -6.46 19.76
C SER A 100 7.06 -6.53 18.24
N ALA A 101 8.00 -7.27 17.67
CA ALA A 101 8.04 -7.64 16.28
C ALA A 101 6.80 -8.51 15.94
N SER A 102 5.64 -7.90 15.75
CA SER A 102 4.41 -8.60 15.32
C SER A 102 4.38 -8.62 13.81
N THR A 103 5.10 -9.56 13.21
CA THR A 103 5.27 -9.85 11.77
C THR A 103 4.10 -9.37 10.89
N CYS A 104 4.38 -8.57 9.85
CA CYS A 104 3.46 -8.36 8.73
C CYS A 104 3.85 -9.36 7.62
N PRO A 105 3.10 -10.46 7.41
CA PRO A 105 3.37 -11.38 6.33
C PRO A 105 2.93 -10.77 4.98
N CYS A 106 3.89 -10.46 4.11
CA CYS A 106 3.62 -10.38 2.67
C CYS A 106 3.87 -11.78 2.11
N ALA A 107 2.81 -12.49 1.69
CA ALA A 107 2.89 -13.89 1.29
C ALA A 107 2.61 -14.09 -0.20
N SER A 108 3.61 -14.74 -0.81
CA SER A 108 3.66 -15.72 -1.92
C SER A 108 2.98 -15.47 -3.25
#